data_AF-K9DZC1-F1
#
_entry.id   AF-K9DZC1-F1
#
_cell.length_a   1.000
_cell.length_b   1.000
_cell.length_c   1.000
_cell.angle_alpha   90.00
_cell.angle_beta   90.00
_cell.angle_gamma   90.00
#
_symmetry.space_group_name_H-M   'P 1'
#
loop_
_entity.id
_entity.type
_entity.pdbx_description
1 polymer ?
#
loop_
_entity_poly.entity_id
_entity_poly.type
_entity_poly.pdbx_seq_one_letter_code
_entity_poly.pdbx_strand_id
1 'polypeptide(L)'
;MAVSKSLVVAALVLAFSAAHAQNLPSPATSGTMVVVPAFGEVKHANDQATVVFAVEEHDKDKNAAADRVNRKMKEGTEIVRRADPNAELKTQGYYTYPVYPEVPPQPVGRTTQQPVKPVPIAWRVGQYLEVKTTNLAALPKTAAAAQKVLQINGVNFGLSPELEKRLDDQRIAATYRNLNERIVSIAKAMGRQPTDAVLDTVDFEGSGNYAGDAAAPQAMMMRSAKREMADEMSEPSFEPGETTLQMRVVGKVKFK
;
A
#
# COMPACT_ATOMS: atom_id res chain seq x y z
N MET A 1 71.08 -63.32 21.90
CA MET A 1 69.61 -63.43 21.76
C MET A 1 69.01 -62.30 22.60
N ALA A 2 68.62 -61.18 21.98
CA ALA A 2 67.21 -60.83 21.64
C ALA A 2 66.35 -60.73 22.93
N VAL A 3 65.64 -59.66 23.29
CA VAL A 3 64.96 -58.57 22.58
C VAL A 3 64.78 -57.37 23.53
N SER A 4 64.74 -56.17 22.95
CA SER A 4 64.39 -54.85 23.49
C SER A 4 63.09 -54.75 24.30
N LYS A 5 62.97 -53.71 25.15
CA LYS A 5 61.86 -52.72 25.11
C LYS A 5 62.08 -51.56 26.09
N SER A 6 62.22 -50.38 25.50
CA SER A 6 62.19 -49.05 26.08
C SER A 6 60.86 -48.73 26.79
N LEU A 7 60.89 -47.83 27.77
CA LEU A 7 59.87 -46.78 27.89
C LEU A 7 60.42 -45.58 28.66
N VAL A 8 60.42 -44.46 27.93
CA VAL A 8 60.86 -43.11 28.27
C VAL A 8 59.72 -42.38 28.98
N VAL A 9 59.99 -41.66 30.07
CA VAL A 9 59.07 -40.67 30.63
C VAL A 9 59.68 -39.29 30.39
N ALA A 10 59.16 -38.58 29.39
CA ALA A 10 59.48 -37.19 29.12
C ALA A 10 58.43 -36.30 29.80
N ALA A 11 58.88 -35.43 30.71
CA ALA A 11 58.05 -34.41 31.34
C ALA A 11 57.85 -33.24 30.35
N LEU A 12 56.63 -33.08 29.85
CA LEU A 12 56.19 -31.89 29.12
C LEU A 12 55.91 -30.77 30.14
N VAL A 13 56.76 -29.74 30.17
CA VAL A 13 56.42 -28.45 30.77
C VAL A 13 55.61 -27.67 29.75
N LEU A 14 54.29 -27.68 29.88
CA LEU A 14 53.39 -26.80 29.14
C LEU A 14 53.45 -25.40 29.75
N ALA A 15 54.18 -24.50 29.09
CA ALA A 15 54.08 -23.08 29.32
C ALA A 15 52.69 -22.60 28.89
N PHE A 16 51.81 -22.35 29.87
CA PHE A 16 50.58 -21.60 29.66
C PHE A 16 50.94 -20.13 29.46
N SER A 17 51.17 -19.74 28.21
CA SER A 17 51.10 -18.33 27.82
C SER A 17 49.64 -17.91 27.93
N ALA A 18 49.28 -17.30 29.07
CA ALA A 18 48.04 -16.56 29.21
C ALA A 18 48.06 -15.41 28.21
N ALA A 19 47.46 -15.64 27.04
CA ALA A 19 47.07 -14.57 26.15
C ALA A 19 46.04 -13.72 26.89
N HIS A 20 46.51 -12.65 27.54
CA HIS A 20 45.64 -11.59 28.01
C HIS A 20 44.93 -11.04 26.78
N ALA A 21 43.66 -11.41 26.61
CA ALA A 21 42.74 -10.66 25.78
C ALA A 21 42.85 -9.20 26.24
N GLN A 22 43.45 -8.36 25.40
CA GLN A 22 43.52 -6.94 25.65
C GLN A 22 42.08 -6.42 25.68
N ASN A 23 41.54 -6.23 26.88
CA ASN A 23 40.39 -5.39 27.11
C ASN A 23 40.81 -3.98 26.69
N LEU A 24 40.68 -3.67 25.40
CA LEU A 24 40.75 -2.29 24.94
C LEU A 24 39.74 -1.49 25.77
N PRO A 25 40.14 -0.35 26.37
CA PRO A 25 39.21 0.49 27.09
C PRO A 25 38.05 0.82 26.17
N SER A 26 36.83 0.46 26.55
CA SER A 26 35.65 0.91 25.82
C SER A 26 35.68 2.44 25.80
N PRO A 27 35.47 3.09 24.64
CA PRO A 27 35.51 4.54 24.56
C PRO A 27 34.55 5.17 25.56
N ALA A 28 34.95 6.28 26.17
CA ALA A 28 34.09 6.99 27.12
C ALA A 28 32.83 7.49 26.40
N THR A 29 31.69 6.90 26.73
CA THR A 29 30.38 7.20 26.11
C THR A 29 29.58 8.31 26.82
N SER A 30 30.24 9.07 27.71
CA SER A 30 29.59 10.11 28.53
C SER A 30 29.51 11.38 27.71
N GLY A 31 28.34 12.01 27.72
CA GLY A 31 28.02 13.15 26.85
C GLY A 31 27.78 12.77 25.38
N THR A 32 27.86 11.48 25.01
CA THR A 32 27.59 11.03 23.65
C THR A 32 26.13 11.29 23.27
N MET A 33 25.94 11.90 22.10
CA MET A 33 24.63 12.06 21.47
C MET A 33 24.39 10.93 20.47
N VAL A 34 23.25 10.26 20.59
CA VAL A 34 22.82 9.19 19.69
C VAL A 34 21.53 9.59 19.01
N VAL A 35 21.46 9.38 17.70
CA VAL A 35 20.24 9.54 16.91
C VAL A 35 19.57 8.17 16.78
N VAL A 36 18.35 8.06 17.29
CA VAL A 36 17.60 6.80 17.38
C VAL A 36 16.37 6.90 16.49
N PRO A 37 16.40 6.37 15.26
CA PRO A 37 15.19 6.19 14.49
C PRO A 37 14.31 5.11 15.17
N ALA A 38 13.01 5.15 14.98
CA ALA A 38 12.07 4.12 15.43
C ALA A 38 10.81 4.17 14.56
N PHE A 39 10.07 3.06 14.54
CA PHE A 39 8.83 2.94 13.80
C PHE A 39 7.80 2.21 14.63
N GLY A 40 6.53 2.57 14.41
CA GLY A 40 5.39 1.88 14.99
C GLY A 40 4.41 1.55 13.89
N GLU A 41 3.75 0.41 14.05
CA GLU A 41 2.79 -0.09 13.07
C GLU A 41 1.51 -0.46 13.78
N VAL A 42 0.38 -0.22 13.12
CA VAL A 42 -0.93 -0.69 13.53
C VAL A 42 -1.59 -1.33 12.33
N LYS A 43 -2.01 -2.59 12.48
CA LYS A 43 -2.75 -3.32 11.47
C LYS A 43 -4.21 -3.40 11.87
N HIS A 44 -5.11 -3.13 10.93
CA HIS A 44 -6.54 -3.18 11.18
C HIS A 44 -7.31 -3.66 9.96
N ALA A 45 -8.43 -4.35 10.18
CA ALA A 45 -9.37 -4.70 9.12
C ALA A 45 -9.95 -3.45 8.46
N ASN A 46 -10.10 -3.50 7.14
CA ASN A 46 -10.72 -2.42 6.39
C ASN A 46 -12.21 -2.31 6.74
N ASP A 47 -12.67 -1.09 6.98
CA ASP A 47 -14.06 -0.76 7.33
C ASP A 47 -14.74 0.10 6.26
N GLN A 48 -14.05 0.41 5.15
CA GLN A 48 -14.58 1.18 4.05
C GLN A 48 -14.25 0.54 2.69
N ALA A 49 -15.18 0.66 1.75
CA ALA A 49 -15.02 0.31 0.36
C ALA A 49 -15.29 1.52 -0.54
N THR A 50 -14.51 1.62 -1.60
CA THR A 50 -14.74 2.51 -2.74
C THR A 50 -14.96 1.66 -3.98
N VAL A 51 -16.16 1.67 -4.52
CA VAL A 51 -16.50 1.02 -5.79
C VAL A 51 -16.60 2.07 -6.87
N VAL A 52 -15.93 1.84 -7.99
CA VAL A 52 -16.10 2.63 -9.20
C VAL A 52 -16.92 1.81 -10.17
N PHE A 53 -18.11 2.30 -10.50
CA PHE A 53 -18.91 1.81 -11.61
C PHE A 53 -18.66 2.66 -12.85
N ALA A 54 -18.88 2.06 -14.02
CA ALA A 54 -18.80 2.71 -15.32
C ALA A 54 -20.07 2.44 -16.13
N VAL A 55 -20.43 3.38 -16.97
CA VAL A 55 -21.33 3.15 -18.10
C VAL A 55 -20.65 3.67 -19.36
N GLU A 56 -20.73 2.90 -20.43
CA GLU A 56 -20.25 3.31 -21.75
C GLU A 56 -21.27 2.86 -22.81
N GLU A 57 -21.59 3.77 -23.73
CA GLU A 57 -22.51 3.54 -24.84
C GLU A 57 -21.88 3.98 -26.14
N HIS A 58 -22.25 3.28 -27.21
CA HIS A 58 -21.78 3.56 -28.57
C HIS A 58 -23.00 3.78 -29.46
N ASP A 59 -22.97 4.82 -30.31
CA ASP A 59 -24.00 5.10 -31.29
C ASP A 59 -23.45 5.86 -32.50
N LYS A 60 -24.13 5.78 -33.65
CA LYS A 60 -23.84 6.64 -34.81
C LYS A 60 -24.20 8.10 -34.52
N ASP A 61 -25.24 8.33 -33.72
CA ASP A 61 -25.65 9.64 -33.24
C ASP A 61 -25.07 9.92 -31.84
N LYS A 62 -24.23 10.95 -31.75
CA LYS A 62 -23.63 11.43 -30.50
C LYS A 62 -24.65 11.67 -29.39
N ASN A 63 -25.80 12.27 -29.71
CA ASN A 63 -26.82 12.63 -28.73
C ASN A 63 -27.53 11.36 -28.23
N ALA A 64 -27.80 10.40 -29.11
CA ALA A 64 -28.39 9.13 -28.72
C ALA A 64 -27.48 8.33 -27.75
N ALA A 65 -26.16 8.32 -27.99
CA ALA A 65 -25.20 7.72 -27.07
C ALA A 65 -25.18 8.44 -25.70
N ALA A 66 -25.18 9.77 -25.71
CA ALA A 66 -25.21 10.58 -24.49
C ALA A 66 -26.49 10.37 -23.67
N ASP A 67 -27.65 10.34 -24.32
CA ASP A 67 -28.94 10.13 -23.66
C ASP A 67 -29.02 8.77 -22.98
N ARG A 68 -28.45 7.72 -23.59
CA ARG A 68 -28.39 6.39 -22.97
C ARG A 68 -27.48 6.36 -21.75
N VAL A 69 -26.29 6.97 -21.83
CA VAL A 69 -25.37 7.12 -20.68
C VAL A 69 -26.06 7.85 -19.53
N ASN A 70 -26.67 9.00 -19.80
CA ASN A 70 -27.34 9.81 -18.79
C ASN A 70 -28.47 9.04 -18.09
N ARG A 71 -29.27 8.29 -18.87
CA ARG A 71 -30.37 7.48 -18.34
C ARG A 71 -29.88 6.35 -17.46
N LYS A 72 -28.93 5.55 -17.96
CA LYS A 72 -28.34 4.42 -17.21
C LYS A 72 -27.60 4.89 -15.97
N MET A 73 -26.88 6.01 -16.04
CA MET A 73 -26.21 6.59 -14.89
C MET A 73 -27.20 7.04 -13.82
N LYS A 74 -28.29 7.71 -14.20
CA LYS A 74 -29.36 8.10 -13.28
C LYS A 74 -29.99 6.87 -12.63
N GLU A 75 -30.35 5.87 -13.42
CA GLU A 75 -30.92 4.63 -12.91
C GLU A 75 -29.99 3.89 -11.96
N GLY A 76 -28.72 3.70 -12.35
CA GLY A 76 -27.71 3.05 -11.53
C GLY A 76 -27.45 3.79 -10.21
N THR A 77 -27.38 5.12 -10.24
CA THR A 77 -27.23 5.95 -9.03
C THR A 77 -28.41 5.75 -8.08
N GLU A 78 -29.64 5.68 -8.58
CA GLU A 78 -30.83 5.45 -7.75
C GLU A 78 -30.94 4.02 -7.23
N ILE A 79 -30.45 3.03 -7.99
CA ILE A 79 -30.33 1.65 -7.50
C ILE A 79 -29.37 1.59 -6.31
N VAL A 80 -28.18 2.17 -6.44
CA VAL A 80 -27.18 2.21 -5.36
C VAL A 80 -27.73 2.96 -4.15
N ARG A 81 -28.31 4.15 -4.34
CA ARG A 81 -28.89 4.96 -3.25
C ARG A 81 -29.95 4.21 -2.45
N ARG A 82 -30.76 3.38 -3.12
CA ARG A 82 -31.78 2.57 -2.45
C ARG A 82 -31.20 1.37 -1.71
N ALA A 83 -30.19 0.73 -2.29
CA ALA A 83 -29.52 -0.42 -1.67
C ALA A 83 -28.63 -0.02 -0.49
N ASP A 84 -28.01 1.16 -0.55
CA ASP A 84 -27.17 1.72 0.49
C ASP A 84 -27.40 3.24 0.65
N PRO A 85 -28.36 3.64 1.51
CA PRO A 85 -28.71 5.05 1.70
C PRO A 85 -27.60 5.91 2.33
N ASN A 86 -26.62 5.27 2.98
CA ASN A 86 -25.53 5.96 3.66
C ASN A 86 -24.27 6.07 2.78
N ALA A 87 -24.28 5.48 1.58
CA ALA A 87 -23.15 5.58 0.67
C ALA A 87 -22.98 7.02 0.14
N GLU A 88 -21.74 7.47 0.06
CA GLU A 88 -21.40 8.71 -0.65
C GLU A 88 -21.30 8.40 -2.14
N LEU A 89 -22.05 9.16 -2.95
CA LEU A 89 -22.16 8.94 -4.38
C LEU A 89 -21.58 10.14 -5.14
N LYS A 90 -20.66 9.88 -6.06
CA LYS A 90 -20.03 10.91 -6.89
C LYS A 90 -19.95 10.46 -8.35
N THR A 91 -20.71 11.11 -9.22
CA THR A 91 -20.57 10.93 -10.67
C THR A 91 -19.38 11.75 -11.19
N GLN A 92 -18.52 11.14 -12.00
CA GLN A 92 -17.30 11.81 -12.50
C GLN A 92 -16.86 11.29 -13.88
N GLY A 93 -15.92 12.00 -14.51
CA GLY A 93 -15.26 11.55 -15.72
C GLY A 93 -16.19 11.33 -16.91
N TYR A 94 -17.12 12.25 -17.18
CA TYR A 94 -17.94 12.19 -18.38
C TYR A 94 -17.08 12.47 -19.63
N TYR A 95 -17.14 11.60 -20.63
CA TYR A 95 -16.37 11.76 -21.87
C TYR A 95 -17.21 11.45 -23.11
N THR A 96 -16.79 11.99 -24.24
CA THR A 96 -17.38 11.69 -25.55
C THR A 96 -16.27 11.67 -26.60
N TYR A 97 -16.07 10.51 -27.22
CA TYR A 97 -15.02 10.30 -28.21
C TYR A 97 -15.61 9.84 -29.54
N PRO A 98 -15.19 10.44 -30.67
CA PRO A 98 -15.51 9.90 -31.99
C PRO A 98 -14.78 8.57 -32.21
N VAL A 99 -15.47 7.62 -32.85
CA VAL A 99 -14.93 6.34 -33.30
C VAL A 99 -14.76 6.43 -34.81
N TYR A 100 -13.54 6.24 -35.30
CA TYR A 100 -13.19 6.31 -36.72
C TYR A 100 -13.04 4.90 -37.31
N PRO A 101 -13.25 4.72 -38.63
CA PRO A 101 -12.99 3.45 -39.29
C PRO A 101 -11.49 3.14 -39.27
N GLU A 102 -11.15 1.84 -39.19
CA GLU A 102 -9.77 1.38 -39.34
C GLU A 102 -9.28 1.70 -40.77
N VAL A 103 -8.07 2.24 -40.88
CA VAL A 103 -7.43 2.50 -42.19
C VAL A 103 -6.74 1.20 -42.62
N PRO A 104 -7.12 0.59 -43.76
CA PRO A 104 -6.46 -0.61 -44.24
C PRO A 104 -4.95 -0.39 -44.47
N PRO A 105 -4.09 -1.40 -44.25
CA PRO A 105 -2.67 -1.28 -44.54
C PRO A 105 -2.46 -0.90 -46.01
N GLN A 106 -1.72 0.18 -46.26
CA GLN A 106 -1.37 0.59 -47.62
C GLN A 106 -0.38 -0.44 -48.21
N PRO A 107 -0.59 -0.93 -49.45
CA PRO A 107 0.41 -1.75 -50.12
C PRO A 107 1.71 -0.95 -50.32
N VAL A 108 2.86 -1.57 -50.03
CA VAL A 108 4.18 -0.97 -50.18
C VAL A 108 4.38 -0.52 -51.63
N GLY A 109 4.61 0.77 -51.86
CA GLY A 109 4.93 1.33 -53.18
C GLY A 109 3.93 2.33 -53.77
N ARG A 110 2.80 2.62 -53.10
CA ARG A 110 1.92 3.74 -53.49
C ARG A 110 2.19 5.00 -52.68
N THR A 111 2.93 5.92 -53.27
CA THR A 111 3.05 7.31 -52.82
C THR A 111 1.99 8.16 -53.50
N THR A 112 0.73 8.12 -53.05
CA THR A 112 -0.29 9.15 -53.37
C THR A 112 -1.64 8.77 -52.77
N GLN A 113 -1.87 9.14 -51.51
CA GLN A 113 -3.23 9.49 -51.08
C GLN A 113 -3.12 10.74 -50.21
N GLN A 114 -3.75 11.83 -50.64
CA GLN A 114 -3.99 12.97 -49.75
C GLN A 114 -4.66 12.45 -48.48
N PRO A 115 -4.21 12.86 -47.29
CA PRO A 115 -4.79 12.37 -46.05
C PRO A 115 -6.25 12.81 -45.98
N VAL A 116 -7.17 11.91 -46.32
CA VAL A 116 -8.60 12.09 -46.08
C VAL A 116 -8.76 12.12 -44.57
N LYS A 117 -9.20 13.26 -44.03
CA LYS A 117 -9.53 13.35 -42.60
C LYS A 117 -10.61 12.30 -42.32
N PRO A 118 -10.37 11.30 -41.47
CA PRO A 118 -11.33 10.24 -41.25
C PRO A 118 -12.62 10.85 -40.68
N VAL A 119 -13.77 10.40 -41.20
CA VAL A 119 -15.09 10.78 -40.69
C VAL A 119 -15.48 9.79 -39.58
N PRO A 120 -15.97 10.25 -38.42
CA PRO A 120 -16.42 9.33 -37.37
C PRO A 120 -17.56 8.44 -37.88
N ILE A 121 -17.47 7.14 -37.63
CA ILE A 121 -18.52 6.15 -37.91
C ILE A 121 -19.43 5.90 -36.70
N ALA A 122 -18.97 6.27 -35.50
CA ALA A 122 -19.73 6.23 -34.27
C ALA A 122 -19.18 7.21 -33.23
N TRP A 123 -19.86 7.29 -32.10
CA TRP A 123 -19.51 8.06 -30.92
C TRP A 123 -19.59 7.14 -29.71
N ARG A 124 -18.56 7.21 -28.89
CA ARG A 124 -18.44 6.52 -27.62
C ARG A 124 -18.58 7.52 -26.50
N VAL A 125 -19.59 7.34 -25.66
CA VAL A 125 -19.86 8.20 -24.51
C VAL A 125 -19.78 7.35 -23.27
N GLY A 126 -19.17 7.86 -22.21
CA GLY A 126 -19.12 7.15 -20.94
C GLY A 126 -18.97 8.06 -19.74
N GLN A 127 -19.25 7.51 -18.58
CA GLN A 127 -19.18 8.19 -17.29
C GLN A 127 -18.95 7.18 -16.17
N TYR A 128 -18.36 7.65 -15.07
CA TYR A 128 -18.12 6.85 -13.88
C TYR A 128 -18.99 7.29 -12.71
N LEU A 129 -19.33 6.34 -11.84
CA LEU A 129 -19.94 6.57 -10.53
C LEU A 129 -19.02 5.98 -9.47
N GLU A 130 -18.47 6.84 -8.62
CA GLU A 130 -17.76 6.45 -7.41
C GLU A 130 -18.76 6.32 -6.26
N VAL A 131 -18.68 5.19 -5.55
CA VAL A 131 -19.53 4.83 -4.40
C VAL A 131 -18.62 4.51 -3.24
N LYS A 132 -18.67 5.34 -2.20
CA LYS A 132 -17.92 5.14 -0.96
C LYS A 132 -18.87 4.68 0.14
N THR A 133 -18.56 3.58 0.81
CA THR A 133 -19.45 3.02 1.85
C THR A 133 -18.69 2.29 2.95
N THR A 134 -19.24 2.31 4.15
CA THR A 134 -18.81 1.48 5.29
C THR A 134 -19.70 0.24 5.49
N ASN A 135 -20.74 0.06 4.66
CA ASN A 135 -21.64 -1.08 4.71
C ASN A 135 -21.09 -2.28 3.91
N LEU A 136 -19.97 -2.84 4.39
CA LEU A 136 -19.26 -3.90 3.69
C LEU A 136 -20.07 -5.19 3.56
N ALA A 137 -20.94 -5.47 4.54
CA ALA A 137 -21.80 -6.65 4.52
C ALA A 137 -22.85 -6.63 3.39
N ALA A 138 -23.38 -5.45 3.05
CA ALA A 138 -24.35 -5.29 1.97
C ALA A 138 -23.68 -5.08 0.59
N LEU A 139 -22.37 -4.83 0.57
CA LEU A 139 -21.63 -4.45 -0.63
C LEU A 139 -21.81 -5.42 -1.82
N PRO A 140 -21.68 -6.76 -1.67
CA PRO A 140 -21.96 -7.72 -2.73
C PRO A 140 -23.33 -7.51 -3.40
N LYS A 141 -24.37 -7.34 -2.58
CA LYS A 141 -25.75 -7.18 -3.04
C LYS A 141 -25.98 -5.83 -3.71
N THR A 142 -25.42 -4.75 -3.16
CA THR A 142 -25.45 -3.42 -3.77
C THR A 142 -24.76 -3.43 -5.14
N ALA A 143 -23.58 -4.06 -5.21
CA ALA A 143 -22.82 -4.18 -6.46
C ALA A 143 -23.58 -5.01 -7.51
N ALA A 144 -24.14 -6.16 -7.13
CA ALA A 144 -24.96 -6.99 -8.01
C ALA A 144 -26.21 -6.24 -8.53
N ALA A 145 -26.86 -5.45 -7.68
CA ALA A 145 -28.01 -4.65 -8.07
C ALA A 145 -27.63 -3.58 -9.11
N ALA A 146 -26.53 -2.85 -8.86
CA ALA A 146 -26.03 -1.82 -9.77
C ALA A 146 -25.50 -2.40 -11.10
N GLN A 147 -24.96 -3.62 -11.08
CA GLN A 147 -24.43 -4.33 -12.25
C GLN A 147 -25.48 -4.61 -13.34
N LYS A 148 -26.77 -4.52 -13.01
CA LYS A 148 -27.86 -4.64 -13.98
C LYS A 148 -27.85 -3.53 -15.04
N VAL A 149 -27.28 -2.36 -14.71
CA VAL A 149 -27.28 -1.18 -15.59
C VAL A 149 -25.91 -0.51 -15.73
N LEU A 150 -25.03 -0.67 -14.74
CA LEU A 150 -23.64 -0.21 -14.76
C LEU A 150 -22.68 -1.41 -14.78
N GLN A 151 -21.42 -1.16 -15.12
CA GLN A 151 -20.34 -2.14 -15.02
C GLN A 151 -19.45 -1.82 -13.83
N ILE A 152 -18.95 -2.83 -13.12
CA ILE A 152 -17.91 -2.59 -12.09
C ILE A 152 -16.59 -2.34 -12.81
N ASN A 153 -16.01 -1.17 -12.59
CA ASN A 153 -14.69 -0.78 -13.09
C ASN A 153 -13.58 -1.05 -12.06
N GLY A 154 -13.88 -0.96 -10.76
CA GLY A 154 -12.93 -1.29 -9.71
C GLY A 154 -13.56 -1.29 -8.32
N VAL A 155 -12.94 -2.02 -7.39
CA VAL A 155 -13.29 -2.05 -5.97
C VAL A 155 -12.00 -1.93 -5.18
N ASN A 156 -11.94 -0.99 -4.25
CA ASN A 156 -10.82 -0.81 -3.34
C ASN A 156 -11.32 -0.77 -1.90
N PHE A 157 -10.60 -1.43 -0.99
CA PHE A 157 -10.88 -1.41 0.44
C PHE A 157 -9.83 -0.58 1.17
N GLY A 158 -10.25 0.03 2.27
CA GLY A 158 -9.38 0.83 3.12
C GLY A 158 -10.05 1.17 4.44
N LEU A 159 -9.43 2.10 5.15
CA LEU A 159 -9.90 2.60 6.43
C LEU A 159 -10.75 3.86 6.21
N SER A 160 -11.83 3.99 6.96
CA SER A 160 -12.62 5.21 7.01
C SER A 160 -11.81 6.35 7.64
N PRO A 161 -12.05 7.61 7.25
CA PRO A 161 -11.37 8.76 7.86
C PRO A 161 -11.50 8.78 9.40
N GLU A 162 -12.64 8.33 9.92
CA GLU A 162 -12.90 8.23 11.35
C GLU A 162 -12.02 7.17 12.02
N LEU A 163 -11.86 6.01 11.39
CA LEU A 163 -11.01 4.94 11.91
C LEU A 163 -9.53 5.28 11.76
N GLU A 164 -9.10 5.84 10.63
CA GLU A 164 -7.73 6.32 10.44
C GLU A 164 -7.32 7.28 11.57
N LYS A 165 -8.19 8.24 11.90
CA LYS A 165 -7.95 9.18 13.00
C LYS A 165 -7.82 8.49 14.35
N ARG A 166 -8.62 7.47 14.63
CA ARG A 166 -8.51 6.70 15.90
C ARG A 166 -7.24 5.86 15.96
N LEU A 167 -6.79 5.32 14.82
CA LEU A 167 -5.57 4.51 14.74
C LEU A 167 -4.31 5.38 14.79
N ASP A 168 -4.40 6.67 14.48
CA ASP A 168 -3.27 7.61 14.59
C ASP A 168 -2.73 7.68 16.03
N ASP A 169 -3.59 7.80 17.04
CA ASP A 169 -3.20 7.79 18.45
C ASP A 169 -2.50 6.47 18.84
N GLN A 170 -3.00 5.35 18.32
CA GLN A 170 -2.40 4.02 18.56
C GLN A 170 -1.03 3.90 17.92
N ARG A 171 -0.86 4.45 16.71
CA ARG A 171 0.44 4.53 16.04
C ARG A 171 1.41 5.38 16.83
N ILE A 172 0.99 6.55 17.33
CA ILE A 172 1.82 7.40 18.20
C ILE A 172 2.33 6.62 19.41
N ALA A 173 1.43 5.92 20.11
CA ALA A 173 1.81 5.09 21.24
C ALA A 173 2.76 3.95 20.86
N ALA A 174 2.51 3.25 19.75
CA ALA A 174 3.34 2.15 19.26
C ALA A 174 4.75 2.64 18.87
N THR A 175 4.83 3.74 18.12
CA THR A 175 6.09 4.33 17.66
C THR A 175 6.93 4.85 18.82
N TYR A 176 6.31 5.52 19.81
CA TYR A 176 7.04 6.00 20.98
C TYR A 176 7.51 4.85 21.89
N ARG A 177 6.71 3.78 22.01
CA ARG A 177 7.13 2.56 22.70
C ARG A 177 8.36 1.95 22.04
N ASN A 178 8.35 1.81 20.71
CA ASN A 178 9.50 1.30 19.97
C ASN A 178 10.75 2.18 20.17
N LEU A 179 10.60 3.51 20.18
CA LEU A 179 11.69 4.43 20.49
C LEU A 179 12.31 4.13 21.86
N ASN A 180 11.48 4.00 22.90
CA ASN A 180 11.97 3.68 24.25
C ASN A 180 12.70 2.34 24.31
N GLU A 181 12.14 1.30 23.69
CA GLU A 181 12.77 -0.04 23.61
C GLU A 181 14.14 0.02 22.92
N ARG A 182 14.26 0.81 21.85
CA ARG A 182 15.53 1.02 21.14
C ARG A 182 16.54 1.79 21.99
N ILE A 183 16.12 2.84 22.70
CA ILE A 183 16.98 3.59 23.62
C ILE A 183 17.53 2.67 24.71
N VAL A 184 16.67 1.85 25.33
CA VAL A 184 17.08 0.86 26.34
C VAL A 184 18.09 -0.13 25.76
N SER A 185 17.88 -0.61 24.54
CA SER A 185 18.79 -1.55 23.87
C SER A 185 20.14 -0.92 23.55
N ILE A 186 20.15 0.33 23.07
CA ILE A 186 21.36 1.10 22.79
C ILE A 186 22.14 1.36 24.09
N ALA A 187 21.46 1.80 25.15
CA ALA A 187 22.08 2.03 26.46
C ALA A 187 22.80 0.77 26.97
N LYS A 188 22.12 -0.38 26.92
CA LYS A 188 22.70 -1.68 27.29
C LYS A 188 23.93 -2.03 26.44
N ALA A 189 23.86 -1.82 25.12
CA ALA A 189 24.98 -2.07 24.22
C ALA A 189 26.18 -1.15 24.47
N MET A 190 25.94 0.07 24.97
CA MET A 190 26.98 1.03 25.37
C MET A 190 27.52 0.78 26.80
N GLY A 191 27.03 -0.24 27.51
CA GLY A 191 27.38 -0.50 28.91
C GLY A 191 26.84 0.56 29.88
N ARG A 192 25.77 1.27 29.50
CA ARG A 192 25.13 2.36 30.26
C ARG A 192 23.83 1.88 30.90
N GLN A 193 23.37 2.59 31.93
CA GLN A 193 22.01 2.39 32.43
C GLN A 193 21.02 3.16 31.56
N PRO A 194 19.81 2.62 31.30
CA PRO A 194 18.78 3.37 30.55
C PRO A 194 18.42 4.71 31.19
N THR A 195 18.57 4.86 32.51
CA THR A 195 18.37 6.13 33.25
C THR A 195 19.38 7.21 32.91
N ASP A 196 20.51 6.86 32.28
CA ASP A 196 21.52 7.81 31.82
C ASP A 196 21.10 8.49 30.51
N ALA A 197 20.10 7.95 29.82
CA ALA A 197 19.55 8.49 28.58
C ALA A 197 18.64 9.70 28.86
N VAL A 198 19.02 10.86 28.32
CA VAL A 198 18.15 12.04 28.29
C VAL A 198 17.70 12.29 26.86
N LEU A 199 16.39 12.23 26.65
CA LEU A 199 15.76 12.54 25.37
C LEU A 199 15.79 14.06 25.17
N ASP A 200 16.55 14.52 24.18
CA ASP A 200 16.77 15.93 23.85
C ASP A 200 15.74 16.43 22.84
N THR A 201 15.52 15.65 21.77
CA THR A 201 14.57 15.97 20.70
C THR A 201 13.78 14.73 20.30
N VAL A 202 12.49 14.88 19.99
CA VAL A 202 11.64 13.86 19.38
C VAL A 202 11.00 14.45 18.13
N ASP A 203 11.31 13.90 16.97
CA ASP A 203 10.80 14.34 15.67
C ASP A 203 9.97 13.21 15.04
N PHE A 204 8.65 13.36 15.07
CA PHE A 204 7.73 12.45 14.40
C PHE A 204 7.71 12.73 12.90
N GLU A 205 7.65 11.67 12.09
CA GLU A 205 7.75 11.72 10.62
C GLU A 205 9.06 12.31 10.07
N GLY A 206 10.02 12.66 10.92
CA GLY A 206 11.37 13.05 10.51
C GLY A 206 11.41 14.36 9.71
N SER A 207 10.59 15.34 10.11
CA SER A 207 10.47 16.65 9.48
C SER A 207 11.80 17.43 9.36
N GLY A 208 12.83 17.05 10.13
CA GLY A 208 14.18 17.61 10.11
C GLY A 208 15.24 16.83 9.31
N ASN A 209 14.88 15.82 8.52
CA ASN A 209 15.77 15.04 7.64
C ASN A 209 16.89 14.25 8.34
N TYR A 210 16.56 13.49 9.39
CA TYR A 210 17.43 12.46 10.02
C TYR A 210 17.02 11.03 9.64
N ALA A 211 16.14 10.94 8.65
CA ALA A 211 15.38 9.77 8.33
C ALA A 211 15.78 9.28 6.93
N GLY A 212 16.87 8.48 6.85
CA GLY A 212 17.23 7.81 5.59
C GLY A 212 16.04 7.05 5.01
N ASP A 213 15.91 7.11 3.68
CA ASP A 213 14.77 6.68 2.86
C ASP A 213 13.98 5.53 3.49
N ALA A 214 12.77 5.85 3.96
CA ALA A 214 11.80 4.82 4.28
C ALA A 214 11.38 4.14 2.98
N ALA A 215 11.53 2.83 2.93
CA ALA A 215 11.19 2.00 1.79
C ALA A 215 9.77 2.34 1.28
N ALA A 216 9.68 2.67 -0.01
CA ALA A 216 8.41 2.89 -0.67
C ALA A 216 7.52 1.62 -0.53
N PRO A 217 6.21 1.79 -0.25
CA PRO A 217 5.29 0.65 -0.22
C PRO A 217 5.32 -0.07 -1.57
N GLN A 218 5.59 -1.37 -1.54
CA GLN A 218 5.59 -2.23 -2.71
C GLN A 218 4.15 -2.39 -3.21
N ALA A 219 3.88 -1.88 -4.40
CA ALA A 219 2.62 -2.10 -5.08
C ALA A 219 2.47 -3.60 -5.39
N MET A 220 1.49 -4.24 -4.78
CA MET A 220 1.07 -5.60 -5.13
C MET A 220 0.42 -5.57 -6.52
N MET A 221 1.03 -6.25 -7.48
CA MET A 221 0.49 -6.45 -8.83
C MET A 221 -0.76 -7.34 -8.77
N MET A 222 -1.93 -6.74 -8.99
CA MET A 222 -3.17 -7.47 -9.26
C MET A 222 -3.04 -8.20 -10.61
N ARG A 223 -3.09 -9.53 -10.57
CA ARG A 223 -3.16 -10.37 -11.77
C ARG A 223 -4.55 -10.23 -12.39
N SER A 224 -4.60 -9.68 -13.60
CA SER A 224 -5.80 -9.68 -14.44
C SER A 224 -6.15 -11.11 -14.87
N ALA A 225 -7.21 -11.68 -14.30
CA ALA A 225 -7.82 -12.89 -14.82
C ALA A 225 -8.82 -12.52 -15.92
N LYS A 226 -8.65 -13.12 -17.10
CA LYS A 226 -9.63 -13.13 -18.20
C LYS A 226 -10.96 -13.69 -17.69
N ARG A 227 -12.08 -13.09 -18.09
CA ARG A 227 -13.43 -13.60 -17.84
C ARG A 227 -14.06 -14.11 -19.14
N GLU A 228 -14.49 -15.36 -19.13
CA GLU A 228 -15.46 -15.92 -20.08
C GLU A 228 -16.89 -15.58 -19.61
N MET A 229 -17.77 -15.38 -20.58
CA MET A 229 -19.20 -15.11 -20.37
C MET A 229 -19.97 -16.40 -20.08
N ALA A 230 -20.88 -16.35 -19.10
CA ALA A 230 -22.12 -17.12 -19.09
C ALA A 230 -23.14 -16.45 -18.15
N ASP A 231 -24.41 -16.59 -18.54
CA ASP A 231 -25.62 -16.01 -17.94
C ASP A 231 -25.89 -16.48 -16.49
N GLU A 232 -26.63 -15.62 -15.78
CA GLU A 232 -26.94 -15.59 -14.34
C GLU A 232 -25.75 -15.17 -13.46
N MET A 233 -25.61 -13.84 -13.30
CA MET A 233 -24.50 -13.24 -12.58
C MET A 233 -24.64 -13.50 -11.08
N SER A 234 -23.87 -14.47 -10.58
CA SER A 234 -23.68 -14.69 -9.15
C SER A 234 -23.23 -13.39 -8.47
N GLU A 235 -23.72 -13.18 -7.23
CA GLU A 235 -23.33 -12.01 -6.45
C GLU A 235 -21.80 -11.95 -6.32
N PRO A 236 -21.16 -10.80 -6.60
CA PRO A 236 -19.72 -10.69 -6.47
C PRO A 236 -19.34 -10.79 -5.00
N SER A 237 -18.43 -11.70 -4.67
CA SER A 237 -17.85 -11.79 -3.33
C SER A 237 -16.66 -10.84 -3.21
N PHE A 238 -16.54 -10.17 -2.07
CA PHE A 238 -15.43 -9.29 -1.77
C PHE A 238 -14.86 -9.57 -0.39
N GLU A 239 -13.54 -9.63 -0.30
CA GLU A 239 -12.81 -9.77 0.95
C GLU A 239 -12.11 -8.43 1.27
N PRO A 240 -12.53 -7.70 2.33
CA PRO A 240 -12.01 -6.36 2.60
C PRO A 240 -10.51 -6.32 2.91
N GLY A 241 -9.95 -7.40 3.43
CA GLY A 241 -8.56 -7.45 3.85
C GLY A 241 -8.26 -6.50 5.03
N GLU A 242 -6.97 -6.17 5.17
CA GLU A 242 -6.46 -5.35 6.27
C GLU A 242 -5.48 -4.30 5.73
N THR A 243 -5.41 -3.16 6.41
CA THR A 243 -4.43 -2.11 6.15
C THR A 243 -3.45 -2.02 7.32
N THR A 244 -2.16 -1.92 6.98
CA THR A 244 -1.10 -1.60 7.94
C THR A 244 -0.75 -0.13 7.80
N LEU A 245 -0.92 0.62 8.88
CA LEU A 245 -0.48 2.00 8.98
C LEU A 245 0.86 2.03 9.73
N GLN A 246 1.83 2.76 9.18
CA GLN A 246 3.16 2.92 9.77
C GLN A 246 3.39 4.38 10.16
N MET A 247 4.22 4.61 11.18
CA MET A 247 4.64 5.94 11.59
C MET A 247 6.08 5.92 12.09
N ARG A 248 6.84 6.96 11.74
CA ARG A 248 8.26 7.08 12.09
C ARG A 248 8.47 8.10 13.20
N VAL A 249 9.49 7.87 14.01
CA VAL A 249 10.03 8.88 14.91
C VAL A 249 11.55 8.84 14.91
N VAL A 250 12.18 9.98 15.17
CA VAL A 250 13.62 10.07 15.44
C VAL A 250 13.81 10.77 16.78
N GLY A 251 14.46 10.07 17.72
CA GLY A 251 14.89 10.64 19.00
C GLY A 251 16.37 11.03 18.97
N LYS A 252 16.72 12.23 19.43
CA LYS A 252 18.10 12.57 19.81
C LYS A 252 18.26 12.35 21.29
N VAL A 253 19.21 11.51 21.67
CA VAL A 253 19.42 11.07 23.06
C VAL A 253 20.84 11.41 23.49
N LYS A 254 20.99 12.11 24.60
CA LYS A 254 22.29 12.36 25.22
C LYS A 254 22.46 11.44 26.42
N PHE A 255 23.52 10.65 26.43
CA PHE A 255 23.88 9.84 27.58
C PHE A 255 24.73 10.68 28.55
N LYS A 256 24.34 10.74 29.81
CA LYS A 256 25.14 11.32 30.89
C LYS A 256 26.33 10.42 31.22
#